data_AF-A0A3M6YQ60-F1
#
_entry.id   AF-A0A3M6YQ60-F1
#
_cell.length_a   1.000
_cell.length_b   1.000
_cell.length_c   1.000
_cell.angle_alpha   90.00
_cell.angle_beta   90.00
_cell.angle_gamma   90.00
#
_symmetry.space_group_name_H-M   'P 1'
#
loop_
_entity.id
_entity.type
_entity.pdbx_description
1 polymer ?
#
loop_
_entity_poly.entity_id
_entity_poly.type
_entity_poly.pdbx_seq_one_letter_code
_entity_poly.pdbx_strand_id
1 'polypeptide(L)'
;MRFTVALASVALPLISAYPALERDLGDTLSDVGIDVQGLLTSLTHPNPNDPRFTQFQKPGPNDVRSPCPGLNALANHGFIPRNGKDMTLPILIKGLKAGMNMAPDFTIAIGGVGLLSSDSPDTARSFDLNDLDQHNFPIEHDASLSRQDAYFGNDYSFYQPNWDMVLKYYQGKTVTDIPTASHAQRNRVANSRAINPEFVYGPR
;
A
#
# COMPACT_ATOMS: atom_id res chain seq x y z
N MET A 1 -0.57 34.13 0.77
CA MET A 1 0.58 33.39 0.24
C MET A 1 0.23 31.90 0.33
N ARG A 2 -0.32 31.33 -0.74
CA ARG A 2 -0.75 29.92 -0.81
C ARG A 2 0.46 29.09 -1.23
N PHE A 3 0.91 28.18 -0.38
CA PHE A 3 1.98 27.24 -0.71
C PHE A 3 1.38 26.08 -1.52
N THR A 4 1.52 26.14 -2.83
CA THR A 4 1.34 24.99 -3.72
C THR A 4 2.63 24.17 -3.64
N VAL A 5 2.64 23.08 -2.88
CA VAL A 5 3.73 22.10 -2.95
C VAL A 5 3.44 21.22 -4.15
N ALA A 6 4.15 21.48 -5.25
CA ALA A 6 4.16 20.58 -6.40
C ALA A 6 4.86 19.29 -5.98
N LEU A 7 4.11 18.20 -5.85
CA LEU A 7 4.65 16.84 -5.86
C LEU A 7 5.12 16.51 -7.28
N ALA A 8 6.27 17.06 -7.66
CA ALA A 8 6.92 16.80 -8.94
C ALA A 8 8.40 16.52 -8.69
N SER A 9 8.75 15.35 -8.15
CA SER A 9 10.18 14.97 -8.05
C SER A 9 10.51 13.49 -7.81
N VAL A 10 9.59 12.53 -7.91
CA VAL A 10 9.98 11.09 -7.78
C VAL A 10 9.52 10.20 -8.95
N ALA A 11 8.76 10.69 -9.93
CA ALA A 11 8.27 9.88 -11.06
C ALA A 11 9.11 9.99 -12.35
N LEU A 12 10.39 10.38 -12.25
CA LEU A 12 11.18 10.85 -13.40
C LEU A 12 12.02 9.82 -14.20
N PRO A 13 11.76 8.49 -14.15
CA PRO A 13 12.15 7.63 -15.27
C PRO A 13 11.00 7.03 -16.07
N LEU A 14 9.74 7.09 -15.62
CA LEU A 14 8.61 6.46 -16.34
C LEU A 14 7.93 7.36 -17.37
N ILE A 15 8.15 8.67 -17.29
CA ILE A 15 7.44 9.68 -18.11
C ILE A 15 7.93 9.70 -19.58
N SER A 16 9.13 9.20 -19.89
CA SER A 16 9.67 9.25 -21.26
C SER A 16 9.06 8.22 -22.23
N ALA A 17 8.33 7.21 -21.74
CA ALA A 17 7.85 6.11 -22.58
C ALA A 17 6.37 6.23 -23.00
N TYR A 18 5.60 7.14 -22.38
CA TYR A 18 4.15 7.20 -22.58
C TYR A 18 3.63 8.66 -22.56
N PRO A 19 3.53 9.35 -23.70
CA PRO A 19 2.96 10.71 -23.77
C PRO A 19 1.45 10.77 -23.43
N ALA A 20 0.80 9.62 -23.16
CA ALA A 20 -0.59 9.54 -22.70
C ALA A 20 -0.77 9.81 -21.19
N LEU A 21 0.32 9.97 -20.43
CA LEU A 21 0.32 10.18 -18.97
C LEU A 21 0.36 11.66 -18.53
N GLU A 22 0.20 12.61 -19.46
CA GLU A 22 0.09 14.05 -19.15
C GLU A 22 -1.34 14.50 -18.76
N ARG A 23 -2.34 13.60 -18.78
CA ARG A 23 -3.71 13.96 -18.37
C ARG A 23 -3.81 14.09 -16.86
N ASP A 24 -4.58 15.07 -16.40
CA ASP A 24 -4.88 15.20 -14.97
C ASP A 24 -5.45 13.88 -14.45
N LEU A 25 -4.98 13.47 -13.28
CA LEU A 25 -5.42 12.25 -12.62
C LEU A 25 -6.94 12.32 -12.36
N GLY A 26 -7.46 13.54 -12.12
CA GLY A 26 -8.89 13.82 -12.02
C GLY A 26 -9.66 13.47 -13.30
N ASP A 27 -9.16 13.88 -14.47
CA ASP A 27 -9.78 13.60 -15.77
C ASP A 27 -9.74 12.10 -16.10
N THR A 28 -8.61 11.45 -15.84
CA THR A 28 -8.41 10.02 -16.09
C THR A 28 -9.35 9.15 -15.24
N LEU A 29 -9.58 9.55 -13.99
CA LEU A 29 -10.48 8.85 -13.07
C LEU A 29 -11.96 9.14 -13.38
N SER A 30 -12.28 10.35 -13.84
CA SER A 30 -13.62 10.71 -14.30
C SER A 30 -14.03 9.90 -15.53
N ASP A 31 -13.09 9.65 -16.45
CA ASP A 31 -13.31 8.84 -17.66
C ASP A 31 -13.62 7.36 -17.35
N VAL A 32 -13.16 6.82 -16.21
CA VAL A 32 -13.55 5.48 -15.71
C VAL A 32 -14.77 5.50 -14.78
N GLY A 33 -15.47 6.64 -14.72
CA GLY A 33 -16.74 6.81 -13.99
C GLY A 33 -16.57 7.06 -12.48
N ILE A 34 -15.39 7.48 -12.03
CA ILE A 34 -15.13 7.85 -10.64
C ILE A 34 -15.29 9.35 -10.48
N ASP A 35 -16.33 9.80 -9.77
CA ASP A 35 -16.48 11.20 -9.36
C ASP A 35 -15.49 11.55 -8.24
N VAL A 36 -14.25 11.86 -8.64
CA VAL A 36 -13.18 12.21 -7.72
C VAL A 36 -13.52 13.46 -6.94
N GLN A 37 -14.09 14.48 -7.58
CA GLN A 37 -14.37 15.76 -6.92
C GLN A 37 -15.48 15.62 -5.86
N GLY A 38 -16.57 14.91 -6.17
CA GLY A 38 -17.62 14.58 -5.21
C GLY A 38 -17.08 13.71 -4.07
N LEU A 39 -16.20 12.75 -4.38
CA LEU A 39 -15.55 11.94 -3.36
C LEU A 39 -14.69 12.79 -2.42
N LEU A 40 -13.80 13.64 -2.96
CA LEU A 40 -12.92 14.50 -2.18
C LEU A 40 -13.68 15.49 -1.30
N THR A 41 -14.75 16.09 -1.81
CA THR A 41 -15.61 17.01 -1.05
C THR A 41 -16.43 16.30 0.03
N SER A 42 -16.69 15.00 -0.12
CA SER A 42 -17.37 14.18 0.90
C SER A 42 -16.46 13.73 2.05
N LEU A 43 -15.14 13.85 1.91
CA LEU A 43 -14.21 13.37 2.93
C LEU A 43 -14.22 14.28 4.15
N THR A 44 -14.51 13.68 5.30
CA THR A 44 -14.43 14.34 6.60
C THR A 44 -13.16 13.95 7.32
N HIS A 45 -12.82 14.71 8.37
CA HIS A 45 -11.76 14.30 9.29
C HIS A 45 -12.14 12.97 9.97
N PRO A 46 -11.15 12.10 10.25
CA PRO A 46 -11.41 10.88 11.01
C PRO A 46 -12.12 11.19 12.32
N ASN A 47 -13.20 10.46 12.61
CA ASN A 47 -13.85 10.55 13.90
C ASN A 47 -12.95 9.86 14.95
N PRO A 48 -12.34 10.57 15.91
CA PRO A 48 -11.47 9.94 16.90
C PRO A 48 -12.20 8.93 17.80
N ASN A 49 -13.54 9.01 17.87
CA ASN A 49 -14.40 8.10 18.62
C ASN A 49 -15.07 7.03 17.74
N ASP A 50 -14.58 6.80 16.52
CA ASP A 50 -15.11 5.74 15.67
C ASP A 50 -14.91 4.37 16.35
N PRO A 51 -15.99 3.62 16.63
CA PRO A 51 -15.88 2.35 17.35
C PRO A 51 -15.03 1.31 16.60
N ARG A 52 -14.84 1.47 15.29
CA ARG A 52 -13.98 0.57 14.49
C ARG A 52 -12.54 0.55 14.97
N PHE A 53 -12.03 1.61 15.60
CA PHE A 53 -10.67 1.63 16.16
C PHE A 53 -10.44 0.57 17.25
N THR A 54 -11.48 0.17 17.98
CA THR A 54 -11.39 -0.83 19.05
C THR A 54 -12.06 -2.16 18.71
N GLN A 55 -12.71 -2.27 17.54
CA GLN A 55 -13.42 -3.46 17.08
C GLN A 55 -12.61 -4.30 16.08
N PHE A 56 -11.45 -4.76 16.54
CA PHE A 56 -10.66 -5.75 15.80
C PHE A 56 -11.44 -7.06 15.65
N GLN A 57 -11.40 -7.63 14.45
CA GLN A 57 -11.81 -9.00 14.17
C GLN A 57 -10.75 -9.68 13.32
N LYS A 58 -10.32 -10.87 13.73
CA LYS A 58 -9.41 -11.70 12.94
C LYS A 58 -10.07 -12.08 11.59
N PRO A 59 -9.31 -12.23 10.49
CA PRO A 59 -9.85 -12.74 9.24
C PRO A 59 -10.48 -14.12 9.45
N GLY A 60 -11.65 -14.34 8.84
CA GLY A 60 -12.28 -15.64 8.71
C GLY A 60 -11.63 -16.51 7.63
N PRO A 61 -12.05 -17.79 7.49
CA PRO A 61 -11.44 -18.74 6.55
C PRO A 61 -11.51 -18.35 5.07
N ASN A 62 -12.48 -17.52 4.68
CA ASN A 62 -12.70 -17.08 3.30
C ASN A 62 -12.29 -15.61 3.07
N ASP A 63 -11.73 -14.97 4.10
CA ASP A 63 -11.26 -13.60 4.02
C ASP A 63 -9.82 -13.58 3.52
N VAL A 64 -9.52 -12.71 2.57
CA VAL A 64 -8.19 -12.58 1.97
C VAL A 64 -7.45 -11.37 2.55
N ARG A 65 -6.13 -11.44 2.55
CA ARG A 65 -5.22 -10.40 3.07
C ARG A 65 -4.04 -10.24 2.13
N SER A 66 -3.37 -9.10 2.23
CA SER A 66 -2.25 -8.72 1.37
C SER A 66 -0.89 -8.81 2.10
N PRO A 67 0.23 -8.61 1.39
CA PRO A 67 1.52 -8.30 2.02
C PRO A 67 1.51 -6.97 2.81
N CYS A 68 0.55 -6.07 2.55
CA CYS A 68 0.47 -4.74 3.17
C CYS A 68 -0.16 -4.78 4.57
N PRO A 69 0.60 -4.48 5.65
CA PRO A 69 0.06 -4.48 7.01
C PRO A 69 -1.03 -3.41 7.21
N GLY A 70 -0.94 -2.29 6.49
CA GLY A 70 -1.91 -1.19 6.61
C GLY A 70 -3.32 -1.58 6.13
N LEU A 71 -3.42 -2.13 4.92
CA LEU A 71 -4.69 -2.62 4.38
C LEU A 71 -5.26 -3.78 5.22
N ASN A 72 -4.40 -4.69 5.68
CA ASN A 72 -4.82 -5.78 6.55
C ASN A 72 -5.42 -5.29 7.87
N ALA A 73 -4.81 -4.27 8.49
CA ALA A 73 -5.35 -3.64 9.69
C ALA A 73 -6.71 -2.97 9.40
N LEU A 74 -6.83 -2.20 8.31
CA LEU A 74 -8.09 -1.56 7.91
C LEU A 74 -9.21 -2.59 7.70
N ALA A 75 -8.93 -3.73 7.05
CA ALA A 75 -9.90 -4.81 6.86
C ALA A 75 -10.27 -5.48 8.19
N ASN A 76 -9.28 -5.76 9.05
CA ASN A 76 -9.51 -6.33 10.38
C ASN A 76 -10.31 -5.41 11.30
N HIS A 77 -10.33 -4.10 11.05
CA HIS A 77 -11.11 -3.11 11.80
C HIS A 77 -12.41 -2.69 11.09
N GLY A 78 -12.66 -3.16 9.86
CA GLY A 78 -13.87 -2.81 9.09
C GLY A 78 -13.88 -1.37 8.57
N PHE A 79 -12.72 -0.76 8.37
CA PHE A 79 -12.59 0.50 7.64
C PHE A 79 -12.69 0.30 6.11
N ILE A 80 -12.31 -0.89 5.64
CA ILE A 80 -12.56 -1.43 4.31
C ILE A 80 -13.27 -2.80 4.46
N PRO A 81 -13.86 -3.39 3.41
CA PRO A 81 -14.53 -4.68 3.50
C PRO A 81 -13.70 -5.75 4.21
N ARG A 82 -14.28 -6.39 5.25
CA ARG A 82 -13.57 -7.34 6.13
C ARG A 82 -13.09 -8.61 5.41
N ASN A 83 -13.81 -9.00 4.36
CA ASN A 83 -13.46 -10.13 3.51
C ASN A 83 -12.21 -9.85 2.65
N GLY A 84 -11.77 -8.59 2.55
CA GLY A 84 -10.62 -8.20 1.74
C GLY A 84 -10.87 -8.25 0.23
N LYS A 85 -12.13 -8.27 -0.22
CA LYS A 85 -12.48 -8.42 -1.64
C LYS A 85 -13.12 -7.18 -2.23
N ASP A 86 -13.02 -7.03 -3.55
CA ASP A 86 -13.63 -5.94 -4.32
C ASP A 86 -13.19 -4.52 -3.89
N MET A 87 -11.88 -4.32 -3.67
CA MET A 87 -11.32 -3.02 -3.31
C MET A 87 -11.36 -2.04 -4.47
N THR A 88 -12.37 -1.17 -4.49
CA THR A 88 -12.44 -0.03 -5.42
C THR A 88 -11.67 1.17 -4.89
N LEU A 89 -11.24 2.09 -5.76
CA LEU A 89 -10.61 3.35 -5.35
C LEU A 89 -11.46 4.15 -4.35
N PRO A 90 -12.79 4.34 -4.53
CA PRO A 90 -13.62 5.00 -3.52
C PRO A 90 -13.64 4.31 -2.16
N ILE A 91 -13.62 2.98 -2.11
CA ILE A 91 -13.53 2.20 -0.86
C ILE A 91 -12.19 2.51 -0.17
N LEU A 92 -11.09 2.44 -0.92
CA LEU A 92 -9.75 2.71 -0.40
C LEU A 92 -9.64 4.14 0.12
N ILE A 93 -10.04 5.14 -0.66
CA ILE A 93 -9.96 6.57 -0.29
C ILE A 93 -10.73 6.83 1.01
N LYS A 94 -11.95 6.32 1.14
CA LYS A 94 -12.76 6.48 2.36
C LYS A 94 -12.15 5.71 3.54
N GLY A 95 -11.73 4.47 3.34
CA GLY A 95 -11.21 3.60 4.39
C GLY A 95 -9.86 4.06 4.94
N LEU A 96 -8.90 4.37 4.07
CA LEU A 96 -7.58 4.88 4.44
C LEU A 96 -7.68 6.26 5.10
N LYS A 97 -8.57 7.13 4.59
CA LYS A 97 -8.85 8.40 5.25
C LYS A 97 -9.41 8.18 6.65
N ALA A 98 -10.48 7.39 6.80
CA ALA A 98 -11.15 7.21 8.09
C ALA A 98 -10.29 6.47 9.13
N GLY A 99 -9.55 5.43 8.72
CA GLY A 99 -8.82 4.57 9.65
C GLY A 99 -7.37 4.99 9.90
N MET A 100 -6.74 5.73 8.99
CA MET A 100 -5.32 6.12 9.10
C MET A 100 -5.05 7.59 8.81
N ASN A 101 -6.09 8.40 8.58
CA ASN A 101 -5.98 9.81 8.18
C ASN A 101 -5.11 10.03 6.93
N MET A 102 -5.00 9.04 6.06
CA MET A 102 -4.19 9.16 4.86
C MET A 102 -4.88 10.07 3.85
N ALA A 103 -4.08 10.89 3.17
CA ALA A 103 -4.59 11.82 2.20
C ALA A 103 -5.00 11.09 0.89
N PRO A 104 -5.98 11.64 0.14
CA PRO A 104 -6.50 10.99 -1.05
C PRO A 104 -5.50 10.88 -2.19
N ASP A 105 -4.57 11.84 -2.31
CA ASP A 105 -3.49 11.85 -3.30
C ASP A 105 -2.65 10.58 -3.24
N PHE A 106 -2.17 10.21 -2.04
CA PHE A 106 -1.46 8.96 -1.81
C PHE A 106 -2.32 7.75 -2.17
N THR A 107 -3.58 7.76 -1.73
CA THR A 107 -4.48 6.61 -1.91
C THR A 107 -4.84 6.38 -3.37
N ILE A 108 -5.02 7.46 -4.14
CA ILE A 108 -5.28 7.39 -5.58
C ILE A 108 -4.03 6.86 -6.29
N ALA A 109 -2.85 7.39 -5.97
CA ALA A 109 -1.61 6.95 -6.62
C ALA A 109 -1.35 5.44 -6.39
N ILE A 110 -1.33 5.00 -5.13
CA ILE A 110 -1.02 3.60 -4.80
C ILE A 110 -2.20 2.67 -5.08
N GLY A 111 -3.44 3.12 -4.87
CA GLY A 111 -4.64 2.34 -5.18
C GLY A 111 -4.83 2.14 -6.69
N GLY A 112 -4.48 3.13 -7.50
CA GLY A 112 -4.49 3.03 -8.97
C GLY A 112 -3.48 2.02 -9.47
N VAL A 113 -2.26 2.00 -8.90
CA VAL A 113 -1.28 0.94 -9.14
C VAL A 113 -1.82 -0.42 -8.70
N GLY A 114 -2.48 -0.50 -7.55
CA GLY A 114 -3.09 -1.74 -7.05
C GLY A 114 -4.10 -2.39 -8.01
N LEU A 115 -4.87 -1.59 -8.77
CA LEU A 115 -5.82 -2.09 -9.77
C LEU A 115 -5.16 -2.93 -10.87
N LEU A 116 -3.88 -2.67 -11.18
CA LEU A 116 -3.12 -3.46 -12.15
C LEU A 116 -2.87 -4.89 -11.67
N SER A 117 -3.05 -5.16 -10.37
CA SER A 117 -2.91 -6.51 -9.81
C SER A 117 -4.19 -7.34 -9.96
N SER A 118 -5.32 -6.77 -10.38
CA SER A 118 -6.53 -7.58 -10.57
C SER A 118 -6.35 -8.66 -11.64
N ASP A 119 -7.07 -9.78 -11.53
CA ASP A 119 -7.14 -10.85 -12.55
C ASP A 119 -7.55 -10.36 -13.96
N SER A 120 -8.14 -9.17 -14.08
CA SER A 120 -8.56 -8.58 -15.36
C SER A 120 -8.18 -7.09 -15.45
N PRO A 121 -6.87 -6.76 -15.41
CA PRO A 121 -6.39 -5.42 -15.07
C PRO A 121 -6.83 -4.34 -16.06
N ASP A 122 -7.02 -4.67 -17.34
CA ASP A 122 -7.47 -3.73 -18.38
C ASP A 122 -8.92 -3.25 -18.20
N THR A 123 -9.70 -3.97 -17.39
CA THR A 123 -11.13 -3.69 -17.16
C THR A 123 -11.50 -3.61 -15.68
N ALA A 124 -10.54 -3.93 -14.81
CA ALA A 124 -10.74 -4.03 -13.38
C ALA A 124 -11.05 -2.66 -12.77
N ARG A 125 -12.15 -2.62 -12.03
CA ARG A 125 -12.52 -1.48 -11.18
C ARG A 125 -12.24 -1.74 -9.70
N SER A 126 -11.74 -2.94 -9.40
CA SER A 126 -11.41 -3.43 -8.07
C SER A 126 -10.35 -4.51 -8.12
N PHE A 127 -9.72 -4.77 -6.97
CA PHE A 127 -8.85 -5.93 -6.75
C PHE A 127 -9.17 -6.57 -5.39
N ASP A 128 -8.84 -7.84 -5.21
CA ASP A 128 -8.86 -8.52 -3.92
C ASP A 128 -7.50 -8.32 -3.21
N LEU A 129 -7.46 -8.27 -1.88
CA LEU A 129 -6.21 -7.94 -1.17
C LEU A 129 -5.07 -8.93 -1.46
N ASN A 130 -5.37 -10.21 -1.70
CA ASN A 130 -4.37 -11.21 -2.09
C ASN A 130 -3.83 -11.01 -3.50
N ASP A 131 -4.49 -10.24 -4.36
CA ASP A 131 -3.97 -9.91 -5.69
C ASP A 131 -2.67 -9.11 -5.61
N LEU A 132 -2.47 -8.37 -4.51
CA LEU A 132 -1.27 -7.56 -4.23
C LEU A 132 -0.02 -8.38 -3.88
N ASP A 133 -0.12 -9.71 -3.88
CA ASP A 133 0.97 -10.66 -3.63
C ASP A 133 1.67 -11.12 -4.93
N GLN A 134 1.39 -10.46 -6.05
CA GLN A 134 2.05 -10.78 -7.30
C GLN A 134 3.52 -10.35 -7.26
N HIS A 135 4.42 -11.33 -7.15
CA HIS A 135 5.84 -11.05 -7.03
C HIS A 135 6.35 -10.14 -8.15
N ASN A 136 7.01 -9.07 -7.74
CA ASN A 136 7.56 -8.04 -8.61
C ASN A 136 6.58 -7.26 -9.50
N PHE A 137 5.27 -7.39 -9.27
CA PHE A 137 4.24 -6.72 -10.09
C PHE A 137 3.00 -6.33 -9.27
N PRO A 138 2.53 -5.08 -9.37
CA PRO A 138 3.29 -3.85 -9.57
C PRO A 138 3.94 -3.35 -8.26
N ILE A 139 3.54 -3.87 -7.09
CA ILE A 139 3.93 -3.32 -5.77
C ILE A 139 4.83 -4.28 -4.98
N GLU A 140 4.52 -5.58 -4.95
CA GLU A 140 5.27 -6.57 -4.18
C GLU A 140 6.76 -6.56 -4.58
N HIS A 141 7.64 -6.67 -3.60
CA HIS A 141 9.08 -6.61 -3.81
C HIS A 141 9.88 -7.36 -2.72
N ASP A 142 11.07 -7.83 -3.10
CA ASP A 142 12.05 -8.39 -2.17
C ASP A 142 12.50 -7.39 -1.09
N ALA A 143 13.21 -7.91 -0.09
CA ALA A 143 13.73 -7.15 1.06
C ALA A 143 12.61 -6.49 1.89
N SER A 144 11.43 -7.11 1.90
CA SER A 144 10.33 -6.74 2.77
C SER A 144 10.76 -6.69 4.25
N LEU A 145 10.19 -5.74 5.00
CA LEU A 145 10.52 -5.52 6.41
C LEU A 145 10.03 -6.67 7.32
N SER A 146 8.96 -7.36 6.91
CA SER A 146 8.29 -8.35 7.75
C SER A 146 7.74 -9.55 6.98
N ARG A 147 8.01 -9.67 5.68
CA ARG A 147 7.65 -10.81 4.80
C ARG A 147 8.92 -11.46 4.28
N GLN A 148 8.87 -12.73 3.88
CA GLN A 148 9.98 -13.35 3.16
C GLN A 148 10.03 -12.79 1.73
N ASP A 149 11.14 -13.03 1.03
CA ASP A 149 11.21 -12.80 -0.41
C ASP A 149 10.47 -13.95 -1.13
N ALA A 150 9.90 -13.69 -2.31
CA ALA A 150 9.11 -14.68 -3.06
C ALA A 150 9.90 -15.95 -3.41
N TYR A 151 11.23 -15.83 -3.57
CA TYR A 151 12.15 -16.97 -3.73
C TYR A 151 11.96 -18.06 -2.65
N PHE A 152 11.54 -17.68 -1.44
CA PHE A 152 11.28 -18.61 -0.33
C PHE A 152 9.83 -19.12 -0.26
N GLY A 153 8.98 -18.71 -1.20
CA GLY A 153 7.63 -19.25 -1.42
C GLY A 153 6.50 -18.65 -0.58
N ASN A 154 6.74 -17.61 0.23
CA ASN A 154 5.70 -16.92 1.01
C ASN A 154 6.07 -15.47 1.33
N ASP A 155 5.78 -14.58 0.38
CA ASP A 155 6.04 -13.14 0.38
C ASP A 155 4.87 -12.27 0.90
N TYR A 156 3.74 -12.88 1.26
CA TYR A 156 2.60 -12.17 1.84
C TYR A 156 2.46 -12.31 3.36
N SER A 157 2.83 -13.46 3.92
CA SER A 157 2.60 -13.76 5.33
C SER A 157 3.57 -13.00 6.23
N PHE A 158 3.10 -12.60 7.41
CA PHE A 158 4.00 -12.05 8.42
C PHE A 158 5.05 -13.10 8.83
N TYR A 159 6.31 -12.71 8.76
CA TYR A 159 7.47 -13.53 9.05
C TYR A 159 8.31 -12.89 10.16
N GLN A 160 8.15 -13.44 11.36
CA GLN A 160 8.75 -12.93 12.59
C GLN A 160 10.28 -12.74 12.49
N PRO A 161 11.09 -13.66 11.90
CA PRO A 161 12.54 -13.47 11.85
C PRO A 161 12.97 -12.21 11.08
N ASN A 162 12.25 -11.82 10.01
CA ASN A 162 12.55 -10.57 9.30
C ASN A 162 12.17 -9.34 10.14
N TRP A 163 11.03 -9.43 10.84
CA TRP A 163 10.62 -8.37 11.74
C TRP A 163 11.55 -8.20 12.94
N ASP A 164 12.07 -9.29 13.51
CA ASP A 164 13.07 -9.25 14.58
C ASP A 164 14.36 -8.56 14.15
N MET A 165 14.79 -8.76 12.89
CA MET A 165 15.92 -8.02 12.33
C MET A 165 15.67 -6.51 12.26
N VAL A 166 14.44 -6.10 11.95
CA VAL A 166 14.04 -4.69 11.96
C VAL A 166 14.04 -4.16 13.39
N LEU A 167 13.38 -4.85 14.32
CA LEU A 167 13.23 -4.43 15.72
C LEU A 167 14.56 -4.29 16.48
N LYS A 168 15.63 -4.98 16.06
CA LYS A 168 16.98 -4.77 16.63
C LYS A 168 17.45 -3.31 16.55
N TYR A 169 17.08 -2.57 15.51
CA TYR A 169 17.42 -1.15 15.39
C TYR A 169 16.60 -0.25 16.33
N TYR A 170 15.50 -0.76 16.87
CA TYR A 170 14.57 -0.04 17.73
C TYR A 170 14.74 -0.38 19.22
N GLN A 171 15.71 -1.22 19.60
CA GLN A 171 15.92 -1.58 21.00
C GLN A 171 16.20 -0.34 21.86
N GLY A 172 15.45 -0.20 22.96
CA GLY A 172 15.55 0.95 23.87
C GLY A 172 14.93 2.24 23.33
N LYS A 173 14.36 2.25 22.12
CA LYS A 173 13.64 3.40 21.55
C LYS A 173 12.15 3.28 21.81
N THR A 174 11.53 4.39 22.20
CA THR A 174 10.07 4.55 22.33
C THR A 174 9.46 5.32 21.16
N VAL A 175 10.31 5.93 20.31
CA VAL A 175 9.93 6.74 19.15
C VAL A 175 10.80 6.34 17.96
N THR A 176 10.22 6.31 16.76
CA THR A 176 10.96 6.10 15.51
C THR A 176 11.59 7.39 15.01
N ASP A 177 12.70 7.26 14.28
CA ASP A 177 13.34 8.35 13.55
C ASP A 177 13.80 7.86 12.16
N ILE A 178 14.03 8.80 11.24
CA ILE A 178 14.40 8.50 9.85
C ILE A 178 15.71 7.69 9.78
N PRO A 179 16.79 8.05 10.52
CA PRO A 179 18.01 7.24 10.51
C PRO A 179 17.78 5.78 10.93
N THR A 180 17.02 5.55 12.00
CA THR A 180 16.72 4.20 12.50
C THR A 180 15.97 3.37 11.46
N ALA A 181 14.91 3.95 10.87
CA ALA A 181 14.14 3.29 9.82
C ALA A 181 15.00 2.97 8.58
N SER A 182 15.83 3.93 8.16
CA SER A 182 16.77 3.77 7.04
C SER A 182 17.78 2.64 7.29
N HIS A 183 18.38 2.58 8.48
CA HIS A 183 19.30 1.52 8.85
C HIS A 183 18.64 0.14 8.87
N ALA A 184 17.42 0.04 9.42
CA ALA A 184 16.65 -1.20 9.42
C ALA A 184 16.30 -1.69 8.00
N GLN A 185 15.84 -0.78 7.14
CA GLN A 185 15.55 -1.08 5.73
C GLN A 185 16.81 -1.52 4.98
N ARG A 186 17.94 -0.81 5.13
CA ARG A 186 19.22 -1.16 4.50
C ARG A 186 19.72 -2.53 4.95
N ASN A 187 19.52 -2.88 6.22
CA ASN A 187 19.84 -4.21 6.72
C ASN A 187 19.00 -5.30 6.07
N ARG A 188 17.70 -5.06 5.85
CA ARG A 188 16.83 -6.01 5.14
C ARG A 188 17.28 -6.23 3.69
N VAL A 189 17.64 -5.15 2.99
CA VAL A 189 18.20 -5.20 1.63
C VAL A 189 19.52 -6.00 1.59
N ALA A 190 20.43 -5.74 2.52
CA ALA A 190 21.71 -6.45 2.58
C ALA A 190 21.54 -7.95 2.91
N ASN A 191 20.66 -8.27 3.85
CA ASN A 191 20.37 -9.65 4.21
C ASN A 191 19.71 -10.41 3.04
N SER A 192 18.67 -9.85 2.45
CA SER A 192 17.96 -10.45 1.30
C SER A 192 18.92 -10.73 0.14
N ARG A 193 19.76 -9.75 -0.26
CA ARG A 193 20.81 -9.95 -1.27
C ARG A 193 21.79 -11.09 -0.94
N ALA A 194 22.07 -11.34 0.33
CA ALA A 194 23.03 -12.37 0.74
C ALA A 194 22.42 -13.79 0.73
N ILE A 195 21.10 -13.91 0.86
CA ILE A 195 20.41 -15.21 1.02
C ILE A 195 19.52 -15.59 -0.16
N ASN A 196 19.11 -14.63 -0.98
CA ASN A 196 18.27 -14.82 -2.14
C ASN A 196 19.12 -14.69 -3.43
N PRO A 197 19.37 -15.79 -4.17
CA PRO A 197 20.15 -15.75 -5.41
C PRO A 197 19.40 -15.04 -6.57
N GLU A 198 18.09 -14.85 -6.45
CA GLU A 198 17.22 -14.20 -7.44
C GLU A 198 16.87 -12.76 -7.04
N PHE A 199 17.58 -12.19 -6.07
CA PHE A 199 17.26 -10.90 -5.47
C PHE A 199 17.10 -9.74 -6.47
N VAL A 200 15.94 -9.07 -6.44
CA VAL A 200 15.63 -7.87 -7.24
C VAL A 200 15.18 -6.71 -6.34
N TYR A 201 15.89 -5.59 -6.39
CA TYR A 201 15.54 -4.39 -5.60
C TYR A 201 15.98 -3.11 -6.30
N GLY A 202 15.04 -2.19 -6.53
CA GLY A 202 15.29 -0.91 -7.20
C GLY A 202 14.01 -0.26 -7.75
N PRO A 203 14.12 0.91 -8.41
CA PRO A 203 13.00 1.56 -9.07
C PRO A 203 12.33 0.67 -10.10
N ARG A 204 11.01 0.79 -10.22
CA ARG A 204 10.16 0.14 -11.22
C ARG A 204 9.20 1.16 -11.81
#